data_AF-A0A3B9F0F5-F1
#
_entry.id   AF-A0A3B9F0F5-F1
#
_cell.length_a   1.000
_cell.length_b   1.000
_cell.length_c   1.000
_cell.angle_alpha   90.00
_cell.angle_beta   90.00
_cell.angle_gamma   90.00
#
_symmetry.space_group_name_H-M   'P 1'
#
loop_
_entity.id
_entity.type
_entity.pdbx_description
1 polymer ?
#
loop_
_entity_poly.entity_id
_entity_poly.type
_entity_poly.pdbx_seq_one_letter_code
_entity_poly.pdbx_strand_id
1 'polypeptide(L)' 'MAEEKRIPELRFPDFEGEWETRRLGNLGQYLGGGTPETSVEEYWQGDIPWISSSDISDEGIHEIKKTRFITKEAISNS' A
#
# COMPACT_ATOMS: atom_id res chain seq x y z
N MET A 1 -16.13 28.78 -19.44
CA MET A 1 -15.68 27.49 -18.86
C MET A 1 -16.50 27.32 -17.60
N ALA A 2 -17.29 26.26 -17.48
CA ALA A 2 -18.14 26.06 -16.31
C ALA A 2 -17.25 25.82 -15.08
N GLU A 3 -17.58 26.49 -13.98
CA GLU A 3 -16.89 26.33 -12.70
C GLU A 3 -17.18 24.92 -12.17
N GLU A 4 -16.18 24.05 -12.18
CA GLU A 4 -16.34 22.68 -11.66
C GLU A 4 -16.58 22.75 -10.15
N LYS A 5 -17.76 22.31 -9.72
CA LYS A 5 -18.11 22.22 -8.29
C LYS A 5 -17.16 21.24 -7.59
N ARG A 6 -16.26 21.76 -6.75
CA ARG A 6 -15.28 20.98 -5.95
C ARG A 6 -15.78 20.62 -4.56
N ILE A 7 -17.05 20.91 -4.26
CA ILE A 7 -17.71 20.52 -3.02
C ILE A 7 -18.46 19.21 -3.28
N PRO A 8 -18.11 18.10 -2.60
CA PRO A 8 -18.77 16.82 -2.80
C PRO A 8 -20.21 16.88 -2.26
N GLU A 9 -21.10 16.11 -2.89
CA GLU A 9 -22.53 16.08 -2.52
C GLU A 9 -22.79 15.35 -1.20
N LEU A 10 -21.93 14.39 -0.88
CA LEU A 10 -21.93 13.65 0.38
C LEU A 10 -20.60 13.87 1.09
N ARG A 11 -20.67 14.18 2.38
CA ARG A 11 -19.51 14.41 3.21
C ARG A 11 -19.82 14.08 4.67
N PHE A 12 -18.83 13.57 5.38
CA PHE A 12 -18.94 13.41 6.84
C PHE A 12 -19.08 14.78 7.51
N PRO A 13 -19.90 14.93 8.56
CA PRO A 13 -20.15 16.22 9.21
C PRO A 13 -18.90 16.98 9.67
N ASP A 14 -17.82 16.26 9.98
CA ASP A 14 -16.57 16.83 10.49
C ASP A 14 -15.66 17.45 9.40
N PHE A 15 -16.09 17.46 8.13
CA PHE A 15 -15.30 17.98 7.02
C PHE A 15 -16.05 19.11 6.30
N GLU A 16 -15.35 20.20 5.98
CA GLU A 16 -15.91 21.40 5.33
C GLU A 16 -15.02 21.91 4.18
N GLY A 17 -15.55 22.77 3.31
CA GLY A 17 -14.78 23.41 2.23
C GLY A 17 -14.62 22.61 0.94
N GLU A 18 -13.98 23.22 -0.06
CA GLU A 18 -13.74 22.61 -1.38
C GLU A 18 -12.61 21.58 -1.35
N TRP A 19 -12.69 20.57 -2.22
CA TRP A 19 -11.53 19.73 -2.52
C TRP A 19 -10.43 20.54 -3.18
N GLU A 20 -9.20 20.30 -2.74
CA GLU A 20 -8.01 20.89 -3.32
C GLU A 20 -7.16 19.85 -4.04
N THR A 21 -6.60 20.23 -5.18
CA THR A 21 -5.62 19.39 -5.87
C THR A 21 -4.28 19.48 -5.14
N ARG A 22 -3.71 18.32 -4.82
CA ARG A 22 -2.39 18.19 -4.20
C ARG A 22 -1.57 17.15 -4.95
N ARG A 23 -0.25 17.36 -4.99
CA ARG A 23 0.68 16.33 -5.47
C ARG A 23 0.81 15.26 -4.39
N LEU A 24 0.70 13.99 -4.76
CA LEU A 24 0.88 12.87 -3.84
C LEU A 24 2.19 12.99 -3.07
N GLY A 25 3.31 13.31 -3.73
CA GLY A 25 4.61 13.49 -3.09
C GLY A 25 4.67 14.55 -1.97
N ASN A 26 3.66 15.42 -1.84
CA ASN A 26 3.56 16.38 -0.74
C ASN A 26 2.70 15.88 0.43
N LEU A 27 1.99 14.77 0.28
CA LEU A 27 1.06 14.22 1.27
C LEU A 27 1.72 13.19 2.19
N GLY A 28 2.92 12.71 1.87
CA GLY A 28 3.61 11.72 2.69
C GLY A 28 4.93 11.24 2.11
N GLN A 29 5.55 10.31 2.83
CA GLN A 29 6.70 9.55 2.36
C GLN A 29 6.22 8.29 1.65
N TYR A 30 6.86 7.98 0.51
CA TYR A 30 6.53 6.83 -0.30
C TYR A 30 7.74 5.94 -0.37
N LEU A 31 7.55 4.66 -0.04
CA LEU A 31 8.59 3.64 -0.09
C LEU A 31 8.17 2.60 -1.12
N GLY A 32 9.11 2.16 -1.94
CA GLY A 32 8.91 0.98 -2.77
C GLY A 32 8.92 -0.28 -1.91
N GLY A 33 8.13 -1.27 -2.30
CA GLY A 33 8.36 -2.64 -1.85
C GLY A 33 9.57 -3.26 -2.54
N GLY A 34 9.90 -4.48 -2.15
CA GLY A 34 10.96 -5.28 -2.77
C GLY A 34 10.56 -6.74 -2.85
N THR A 35 11.12 -7.43 -3.84
CA THR A 35 10.99 -8.88 -3.99
C THR A 35 12.36 -9.48 -3.69
N PRO A 36 12.56 -10.15 -2.55
CA PRO A 36 13.80 -10.83 -2.28
C PRO A 36 14.12 -11.83 -3.40
N GLU A 37 15.41 -12.06 -3.67
CA GLU A 37 15.82 -13.05 -4.67
C GLU A 37 15.21 -14.42 -4.35
N THR A 38 14.42 -14.96 -5.27
CA THR A 38 13.73 -16.24 -5.06
C THR A 38 14.67 -17.44 -5.09
N SER A 39 15.89 -17.27 -5.60
CA SER A 39 16.94 -18.29 -5.62
C SER A 39 17.69 -18.43 -4.29
N VAL A 40 17.57 -17.46 -3.38
CA VAL A 40 18.21 -17.50 -2.06
C VAL A 40 17.20 -18.02 -1.05
N GLU A 41 17.24 -19.32 -0.77
CA GLU A 41 16.25 -19.99 0.08
C GLU A 41 16.25 -19.42 1.51
N GLU A 42 17.42 -19.02 2.03
CA GLU A 42 17.60 -18.41 3.34
C GLU A 42 16.76 -17.14 3.53
N TYR A 43 16.48 -16.42 2.44
CA TYR A 43 15.63 -15.24 2.48
C TYR A 43 14.17 -15.57 2.79
N TRP A 44 13.72 -16.79 2.54
CA TRP A 44 12.32 -17.23 2.64
C TRP A 44 12.02 -18.11 3.86
N GLN A 45 13.02 -18.29 4.74
CA GLN A 45 12.91 -19.08 5.98
C GLN A 45 12.76 -18.22 7.24
N GLY A 46 12.16 -17.04 7.09
CA GLY A 46 11.90 -16.12 8.21
C GLY A 46 10.47 -16.19 8.74
N ASP A 47 10.14 -15.20 9.56
CA ASP A 47 8.84 -15.04 10.23
C ASP A 47 8.13 -13.73 9.86
N ILE A 48 8.75 -12.90 9.03
CA ILE A 48 8.16 -11.63 8.58
C ILE A 48 7.26 -11.91 7.37
N PRO A 49 5.95 -11.64 7.44
CA PRO A 49 5.06 -11.86 6.29
C PRO A 49 5.49 -11.01 5.09
N TRP A 50 5.67 -11.63 3.94
CA TRP A 50 5.87 -10.94 2.67
C TRP A 50 4.59 -11.06 1.84
N ILE A 51 3.98 -9.92 1.51
CA ILE A 51 2.67 -9.85 0.87
C ILE A 51 2.84 -9.49 -0.59
N SER A 52 2.39 -10.39 -1.47
CA SER A 52 2.29 -10.17 -2.91
C SER A 52 0.88 -9.75 -3.31
N SER A 53 0.71 -9.32 -4.56
CA SER A 53 -0.62 -9.06 -5.12
C SER A 53 -1.53 -10.29 -5.07
N SER A 54 -0.99 -11.50 -5.20
CA SER A 54 -1.77 -12.75 -5.11
C SER A 54 -2.27 -13.09 -3.70
N ASP A 55 -1.78 -12.42 -2.67
CA ASP A 55 -2.21 -12.62 -1.28
C ASP A 55 -3.41 -11.73 -0.90
N ILE A 56 -3.77 -10.78 -1.78
CA ILE A 56 -4.88 -9.83 -1.62
C ILE A 56 -6.08 -10.38 -2.39
N SER A 57 -7.26 -10.40 -1.76
CA SER A 57 -8.49 -10.82 -2.43
C SER A 57 -9.12 -9.67 -3.20
N ASP A 58 -9.88 -10.00 -4.26
CA ASP A 58 -10.71 -9.03 -4.97
C ASP A 58 -11.80 -8.41 -4.07
N GLU A 59 -12.16 -9.10 -2.99
CA GLU A 59 -13.14 -8.65 -1.99
C GLU A 59 -12.56 -7.63 -0.99
N GLY A 60 -11.24 -7.44 -0.97
CA GLY A 60 -10.59 -6.34 -0.27
C GLY A 60 -9.37 -6.74 0.55
N ILE A 61 -8.95 -5.82 1.43
CA ILE A 61 -7.71 -5.93 2.23
C ILE A 61 -7.94 -6.42 3.67
N HIS A 62 -9.18 -6.82 4.00
CA HIS A 62 -9.53 -7.24 5.35
C HIS A 62 -9.06 -8.67 5.65
N GLU A 63 -9.01 -9.52 4.63
CA GLU A 63 -8.54 -10.90 4.72
C GLU A 63 -7.34 -11.11 3.80
N ILE A 64 -6.13 -10.96 4.36
CA ILE A 64 -4.88 -11.17 3.61
C ILE A 64 -4.32 -12.54 3.97
N LYS A 65 -4.22 -13.42 2.98
CA LYS A 65 -3.64 -14.75 3.17
C LYS A 65 -2.12 -14.65 3.12
N LYS A 66 -1.46 -14.80 4.27
CA LYS A 66 0.01 -14.78 4.36
C LYS A 66 0.57 -16.12 3.87
N THR A 67 1.04 -16.18 2.63
CA THR A 67 1.54 -17.43 2.03
C THR A 67 3.05 -17.62 2.15
N ARG A 68 3.81 -16.52 2.27
CA ARG A 68 5.27 -16.52 2.32
C ARG A 68 5.79 -15.64 3.45
N PHE A 69 6.95 -15.99 3.96
CA PHE A 69 7.64 -15.28 5.02
C PHE A 69 9.09 -15.06 4.64
N ILE A 70 9.66 -13.96 5.08
CA ILE A 70 11.02 -13.55 4.75
C ILE A 70 11.82 -13.23 6.01
N THR A 71 13.14 -13.29 5.88
CA THR A 71 14.06 -12.90 6.96
C THR A 71 14.32 -11.39 6.96
N LYS A 72 14.94 -10.89 8.04
CA LYS A 72 15.44 -9.49 8.08
C LYS A 72 16.54 -9.23 7.05
N GLU A 73 17.32 -10.26 6.73
CA GLU A 73 18.36 -10.21 5.72
C GLU A 73 17.77 -9.99 4.33
N ALA A 74 16.64 -10.64 4.02
CA ALA A 74 15.90 -10.44 2.78
C ALA A 74 15.47 -8.97 2.59
N ILE A 75 15.02 -8.30 3.66
CA ILE A 75 14.63 -6.87 3.63
C ILE A 75 15.84 -5.98 3.34
N SER A 76 17.00 -6.31 3.91
CA SER A 76 18.22 -5.50 3.78
C SER A 76 18.86 -5.61 2.39
N ASN A 77 18.57 -6.68 1.65
CA ASN A 77 19.12 -6.99 0.33
C ASN A 77 18.07 -6.90 -0.80
N SER A 78 16.92 -6.26 -0.53
CA SER A 78 15.87 -5.98 -1.54
C SER A 78 15.92 -4.57 -2.08
#